data_AF-A0A9W3CGR9-F1
#
_entry.id   AF-A0A9W3CGR9-F1
#
_cell.length_a   1.000
_cell.length_b   1.000
_cell.length_c   1.000
_cell.angle_alpha   90.00
_cell.angle_beta   90.00
_cell.angle_gamma   90.00
#
_symmetry.space_group_name_H-M   'P 1'
#
loop_
_entity.id
_entity.type
_entity.pdbx_description
1 polymer ?
#
loop_
_entity_poly.entity_id
_entity_poly.type
_entity_poly.pdbx_seq_one_letter_code
_entity_poly.pdbx_strand_id
1 'polypeptide(L)'
;MAWVSWDRMATPKCVGGLGFKDSESFNDSLLAKLGWRIMNNPEALLSQVLKGKYFPDCSFMESTQKQTASHGWTGIMEGKEVLKKGLGYLVGDGENISGWYDPWLSISKPLIPIGPPTLENQQLRVRDLLLQESNEWNCLWCDCIYLSMRSLSDN
;
A
#
# COMPACT_ATOMS: atom_id res chain seq x y z
N MET A 1 12.17 -16.84 40.46
CA MET A 1 11.80 -15.88 39.39
C MET A 1 10.85 -16.59 38.45
N ALA A 2 9.65 -16.06 38.24
CA ALA A 2 8.72 -16.59 37.25
C ALA A 2 8.89 -15.79 35.95
N TRP A 3 9.49 -16.41 34.94
CA TRP A 3 9.52 -15.86 33.59
C TRP A 3 8.20 -16.18 32.91
N VAL A 4 7.46 -15.14 32.54
CA VAL A 4 6.22 -15.27 31.75
C VAL A 4 6.55 -14.87 30.33
N SER A 5 6.08 -15.64 29.34
CA SER A 5 6.33 -15.32 27.92
C SER A 5 5.71 -13.98 27.54
N TRP A 6 6.37 -13.26 26.63
CA TRP A 6 5.89 -11.96 26.14
C TRP A 6 4.49 -12.09 25.51
N ASP A 7 4.22 -13.18 24.79
CA ASP A 7 2.91 -13.45 24.18
C ASP A 7 1.76 -13.42 25.19
N ARG A 8 1.97 -14.00 26.39
CA ARG A 8 0.98 -13.99 27.47
C ARG A 8 0.80 -12.60 28.08
N MET A 9 1.85 -11.79 28.10
CA MET A 9 1.81 -10.42 28.59
C MET A 9 1.15 -9.47 27.58
N ALA A 10 1.38 -9.68 26.28
CA ALA A 10 0.82 -8.90 25.18
C ALA A 10 -0.66 -9.24 24.89
N THR A 11 -1.15 -10.34 25.44
CA THR A 11 -2.55 -10.75 25.33
C THR A 11 -3.48 -9.62 25.84
N PRO A 12 -4.56 -9.26 25.11
CA PRO A 12 -5.47 -8.20 25.51
C PRO A 12 -6.14 -8.45 26.86
N LYS A 13 -6.41 -7.37 27.62
CA LYS A 13 -7.10 -7.47 28.92
C LYS A 13 -8.49 -8.12 28.82
N CYS A 14 -9.19 -7.93 27.70
CA CYS A 14 -10.53 -8.49 27.48
C CYS A 14 -10.55 -10.03 27.40
N VAL A 15 -9.42 -10.68 27.12
CA VAL A 15 -9.27 -12.14 27.09
C VAL A 15 -8.37 -12.66 28.22
N GLY A 16 -8.20 -11.86 29.28
CA GLY A 16 -7.49 -12.27 30.51
C GLY A 16 -5.97 -12.05 30.50
N GLY A 17 -5.43 -11.29 29.55
CA GLY A 17 -4.01 -10.90 29.52
C GLY A 17 -3.72 -9.58 30.24
N LEU A 18 -2.44 -9.15 30.23
CA LEU A 18 -2.04 -7.87 30.84
C LEU A 18 -2.26 -6.66 29.91
N GLY A 19 -2.46 -6.90 28.62
CA GLY A 19 -2.69 -5.85 27.61
C GLY A 19 -1.46 -5.02 27.29
N PHE A 20 -0.26 -5.58 27.43
CA PHE A 20 0.93 -4.94 26.88
C PHE A 20 0.86 -4.94 25.34
N LYS A 21 1.53 -3.97 24.71
CA LYS A 21 1.64 -3.99 23.26
C LYS A 21 2.65 -5.04 22.85
N ASP A 22 2.33 -5.76 21.78
CA ASP A 22 3.32 -6.58 21.12
C ASP A 22 4.46 -5.69 20.60
N SER A 23 5.70 -6.03 20.95
CA SER A 23 6.86 -5.16 20.69
C SER A 23 7.24 -5.16 19.21
N GLU A 24 7.10 -6.32 18.56
CA GLU A 24 7.37 -6.50 17.14
C GLU A 24 6.38 -5.68 16.30
N SER A 25 5.08 -5.90 16.51
CA SER A 25 4.02 -5.13 15.85
C SER A 25 4.12 -3.62 16.10
N PHE A 26 4.52 -3.23 17.31
CA PHE A 26 4.73 -1.81 17.62
C PHE A 26 5.93 -1.24 16.87
N ASN A 27 7.04 -1.97 16.80
CA ASN A 27 8.21 -1.57 16.03
C ASN A 27 7.90 -1.44 14.53
N ASP A 28 7.20 -2.42 13.95
CA ASP A 28 6.74 -2.39 12.56
C ASP A 28 5.91 -1.13 12.27
N SER A 29 4.99 -0.78 13.18
CA SER A 29 4.19 0.43 13.06
C SER A 29 5.02 1.72 13.08
N LEU A 30 6.10 1.75 13.87
CA LEU A 30 7.02 2.88 13.93
C LEU A 30 7.87 2.98 12.66
N LEU A 31 8.35 1.84 12.14
CA LEU A 31 9.08 1.77 10.88
C LEU A 31 8.20 2.22 9.71
N ALA A 32 6.95 1.76 9.65
CA ALA A 32 5.95 2.23 8.68
C ALA A 32 5.72 3.74 8.82
N LYS A 33 5.60 4.26 10.05
CA LYS A 33 5.45 5.70 10.29
C LYS A 33 6.67 6.50 9.82
N LEU A 34 7.88 5.96 9.95
CA LEU A 34 9.09 6.58 9.40
C LEU A 34 9.07 6.59 7.88
N GLY A 35 8.72 5.46 7.24
CA GLY A 35 8.52 5.40 5.79
C GLY A 35 7.50 6.42 5.30
N TRP A 36 6.38 6.57 6.01
CA TRP A 36 5.35 7.57 5.71
C TRP A 36 5.89 9.00 5.76
N ARG A 37 6.72 9.32 6.75
CA ARG A 37 7.37 10.64 6.84
C ARG A 37 8.35 10.88 5.70
N ILE A 38 9.10 9.86 5.29
CA ILE A 38 10.03 9.97 4.16
C ILE A 38 9.27 10.34 2.87
N MET A 39 8.08 9.76 2.66
CA MET A 39 7.24 10.05 1.51
C MET A 39 6.59 11.44 1.56
N ASN A 40 6.00 11.81 2.70
CA ASN A 40 5.21 13.05 2.80
C ASN A 40 6.05 14.30 3.07
N ASN A 41 7.26 14.14 3.60
CA ASN A 41 8.14 15.25 3.95
C ASN A 41 9.49 15.10 3.26
N PRO A 42 9.56 15.23 1.91
CA PRO A 42 10.80 15.05 1.16
C PRO A 42 11.87 16.09 1.50
N GLU A 43 11.47 17.29 1.96
CA GLU A 43 12.37 18.38 2.35
C GLU A 43 13.00 18.20 3.74
N ALA A 44 12.54 17.22 4.53
CA ALA A 44 13.17 16.95 5.81
C ALA A 44 14.59 16.42 5.58
N LEU A 45 15.56 16.90 6.36
CA LEU A 45 16.97 16.50 6.25
C LEU A 45 17.14 14.97 6.22
N LEU A 46 16.40 14.25 7.07
CA LEU A 46 16.42 12.79 7.10
C LEU A 46 15.98 12.19 5.76
N SER A 47 14.88 12.67 5.18
CA SER A 47 14.37 12.22 3.89
C SER A 47 15.37 12.49 2.76
N GLN A 48 15.97 13.69 2.73
CA GLN A 48 16.97 14.05 1.72
C GLN A 48 18.24 13.19 1.81
N VAL A 49 18.74 12.96 3.03
CA VAL A 49 19.92 12.11 3.27
C VAL A 49 19.63 10.66 2.88
N LEU A 50 18.49 10.11 3.26
CA LEU A 50 18.11 8.74 2.92
C LEU A 50 17.86 8.58 1.41
N LYS A 51 17.21 9.56 0.77
CA LYS A 51 17.02 9.58 -0.67
C LYS A 51 18.35 9.57 -1.41
N GLY A 52 19.24 10.52 -1.09
CA GLY A 52 20.55 10.60 -1.74
C GLY A 52 21.39 9.34 -1.57
N LYS A 53 21.27 8.66 -0.43
CA LYS A 53 22.06 7.44 -0.14
C LYS A 53 21.47 6.16 -0.75
N TYR A 54 20.15 5.97 -0.66
CA TYR A 54 19.53 4.67 -0.92
C TYR A 54 18.65 4.64 -2.18
N PHE A 55 18.05 5.77 -2.57
CA PHE A 55 17.14 5.84 -3.71
C PHE A 55 17.22 7.22 -4.42
N PRO A 56 18.38 7.58 -5.00
CA PRO A 56 18.57 8.92 -5.57
C PRO A 56 17.67 9.18 -6.78
N ASP A 57 17.48 8.16 -7.62
CA ASP A 57 16.84 8.29 -8.94
C ASP A 57 15.37 7.85 -8.98
N CYS A 58 14.81 7.39 -7.84
CA CYS A 58 13.45 6.88 -7.78
C CYS A 58 12.68 7.36 -6.55
N SER A 59 11.39 7.02 -6.47
CA SER A 59 10.58 7.26 -5.29
C SER A 59 10.87 6.23 -4.17
N PHE A 60 10.47 6.56 -2.94
CA PHE A 60 10.60 5.64 -1.81
C PHE A 60 9.87 4.30 -2.04
N MET A 61 8.68 4.34 -2.67
CA MET A 61 7.88 3.14 -2.95
C MET A 61 8.59 2.19 -3.92
N GLU A 62 9.23 2.77 -4.95
CA GLU A 62 10.00 2.06 -5.98
C GLU A 62 11.40 1.62 -5.54
N SER A 63 11.88 2.11 -4.40
CA SER A 63 13.22 1.78 -3.91
C SER A 63 13.41 0.28 -3.68
N THR A 64 14.59 -0.24 -4.00
CA THR A 64 14.94 -1.66 -3.77
C THR A 64 16.04 -1.78 -2.74
N GLN A 65 15.96 -2.80 -1.90
CA GLN A 65 16.98 -3.06 -0.88
C GLN A 65 18.22 -3.67 -1.53
N LYS A 66 19.39 -3.04 -1.30
CA LYS A 66 20.69 -3.62 -1.63
C LYS A 66 21.16 -4.51 -0.47
N GLN A 67 21.87 -5.61 -0.77
CA GLN A 67 22.38 -6.53 0.26
C GLN A 67 23.35 -5.86 1.25
N THR A 68 24.01 -4.77 0.85
CA THR A 68 24.95 -4.00 1.67
C THR A 68 24.28 -2.85 2.45
N ALA A 69 22.95 -2.84 2.53
CA ALA A 69 22.22 -1.82 3.27
C ALA A 69 22.48 -1.89 4.78
N SER A 70 22.39 -0.73 5.45
CA SER A 70 22.45 -0.68 6.91
C SER A 70 21.19 -1.28 7.53
N HIS A 71 21.32 -1.85 8.74
CA HIS A 71 20.18 -2.39 9.50
C HIS A 71 19.02 -1.40 9.65
N GLY A 72 19.32 -0.11 9.88
CA GLY A 72 18.28 0.92 9.95
C GLY A 72 17.51 1.09 8.64
N TRP A 73 18.18 1.00 7.49
CA TRP A 73 17.49 1.05 6.19
C TRP A 73 16.68 -0.23 5.94
N THR A 74 17.21 -1.39 6.31
CA THR A 74 16.48 -2.66 6.24
C THR A 74 15.18 -2.61 7.02
N GLY A 75 15.18 -2.09 8.26
CA GLY A 75 13.94 -1.91 9.02
C GLY A 75 12.98 -0.92 8.35
N ILE A 76 13.46 0.19 7.77
CA ILE A 76 12.59 1.11 7.02
C ILE A 76 11.97 0.41 5.81
N MET A 77 12.69 -0.50 5.14
CA MET A 77 12.17 -1.30 4.03
C MET A 77 11.12 -2.31 4.50
N GLU A 78 11.27 -2.92 5.68
CA GLU A 78 10.22 -3.74 6.30
C GLU A 78 8.96 -2.91 6.58
N GLY A 79 9.13 -1.72 7.15
CA GLY A 79 8.04 -0.75 7.33
C GLY A 79 7.37 -0.33 6.02
N LYS A 80 8.11 -0.29 4.91
CA LYS A 80 7.54 -0.04 3.57
C LYS A 80 6.57 -1.13 3.15
N GLU A 81 6.85 -2.40 3.45
CA GLU A 81 5.95 -3.50 3.12
C GLU A 81 4.66 -3.45 3.95
N VAL A 82 4.74 -2.99 5.21
CA VAL A 82 3.56 -2.70 6.03
C VAL A 82 2.73 -1.57 5.41
N LEU A 83 3.39 -0.50 4.95
CA LEU A 83 2.73 0.60 4.25
C LEU A 83 2.04 0.11 2.97
N LYS A 84 2.72 -0.65 2.10
CA LYS A 84 2.10 -1.17 0.86
C LYS A 84 0.80 -1.93 1.09
N LYS A 85 0.68 -2.65 2.22
CA LYS A 85 -0.55 -3.38 2.59
C LYS A 85 -1.68 -2.46 3.06
N GLY A 86 -1.36 -1.32 3.66
CA GLY A 86 -2.32 -0.40 4.26
C GLY A 86 -2.59 0.87 3.44
N LEU A 87 -1.78 1.15 2.43
CA LEU A 87 -1.93 2.31 1.55
C LEU A 87 -2.88 2.00 0.40
N GLY A 88 -3.66 3.01 0.04
CA GLY A 88 -4.38 3.03 -1.22
C GLY A 88 -4.64 4.46 -1.65
N TYR A 89 -5.15 4.60 -2.86
CA TYR A 89 -5.47 5.89 -3.45
C TYR A 89 -6.93 6.23 -3.18
N LEU A 90 -7.17 7.40 -2.58
CA LEU A 90 -8.49 8.00 -2.62
C LEU A 90 -8.72 8.53 -4.05
N VAL A 91 -9.70 7.96 -4.74
CA VAL A 91 -10.02 8.34 -6.12
C VAL A 91 -10.61 9.76 -6.13
N GLY A 92 -9.89 10.70 -6.73
CA GLY A 92 -10.34 12.05 -7.03
C GLY A 92 -10.79 12.16 -8.48
N ASP A 93 -9.94 12.73 -9.34
CA ASP A 93 -10.10 12.80 -10.80
C ASP A 93 -9.63 11.53 -11.53
N GLY A 94 -8.81 10.71 -10.87
CA GLY A 94 -8.29 9.45 -11.41
C GLY A 94 -7.24 9.63 -12.51
N GLU A 95 -6.67 10.83 -12.71
CA GLU A 95 -5.76 11.09 -13.84
C GLU A 95 -4.42 10.38 -13.70
N ASN A 96 -3.92 10.21 -12.48
CA ASN A 96 -2.61 9.60 -12.22
C ASN A 96 -2.71 8.24 -11.50
N ILE A 97 -3.90 7.64 -11.50
CA ILE A 97 -4.16 6.36 -10.83
C ILE A 97 -4.39 5.30 -11.91
N SER A 98 -3.60 4.24 -11.85
CA SER A 98 -3.80 3.08 -12.72
C SER A 98 -5.12 2.39 -12.40
N GLY A 99 -5.81 1.98 -13.48
CA GLY A 99 -6.97 1.13 -13.43
C GLY A 99 -6.72 -0.22 -12.74
N TRP A 100 -5.50 -0.76 -12.88
CA TRP A 100 -5.20 -2.17 -12.60
C TRP A 100 -4.19 -2.37 -11.47
N TYR A 101 -3.17 -1.51 -11.41
CA TYR A 101 -2.00 -1.75 -10.58
C TYR A 101 -2.04 -0.99 -9.25
N ASP A 102 -2.85 0.06 -9.16
CA ASP A 102 -2.95 0.89 -7.96
C ASP A 102 -4.14 0.48 -7.10
N PRO A 103 -3.96 0.23 -5.79
CA PRO A 103 -5.05 -0.12 -4.89
C PRO A 103 -5.94 1.10 -4.62
N TRP A 104 -7.26 1.00 -4.85
CA TRP A 104 -8.19 2.09 -4.58
C TRP A 104 -8.77 1.98 -3.16
N LEU A 105 -8.70 3.08 -2.41
CA LEU A 105 -9.39 3.22 -1.13
C LEU A 105 -10.88 3.41 -1.39
N SER A 106 -11.68 2.43 -0.96
CA SER A 106 -13.10 2.63 -0.77
C SER A 106 -13.44 2.39 0.69
N ILE A 107 -14.30 3.27 1.22
CA ILE A 107 -14.72 3.28 2.62
C ILE A 107 -15.53 2.01 2.95
N SER A 108 -16.10 1.35 1.94
CA SER A 108 -16.92 0.15 2.10
C SER A 108 -16.20 -1.15 1.75
N LYS A 109 -15.42 -1.19 0.66
CA LYS A 109 -14.68 -2.39 0.19
C LYS A 109 -13.52 -1.99 -0.73
N PRO A 110 -12.32 -2.58 -0.63
CA PRO A 110 -11.26 -2.35 -1.61
C PRO A 110 -11.74 -2.75 -3.01
N LEU A 111 -11.62 -1.83 -3.96
CA LEU A 111 -12.03 -2.01 -5.35
C LEU A 111 -10.75 -2.09 -6.18
N ILE A 112 -10.42 -3.29 -6.64
CA ILE A 112 -9.46 -3.49 -7.73
C ILE A 112 -10.22 -4.30 -8.77
N PRO A 113 -10.21 -3.92 -10.05
CA PRO A 113 -10.81 -4.74 -11.08
C PRO A 113 -10.13 -6.11 -11.10
N ILE A 114 -10.95 -7.16 -11.10
CA ILE A 114 -10.50 -8.54 -10.91
C ILE A 114 -10.18 -9.12 -12.29
N GLY A 115 -8.89 -9.33 -12.57
CA GLY A 115 -8.43 -10.07 -13.75
C GLY A 115 -7.17 -9.49 -14.36
N PRO A 116 -6.48 -10.23 -15.26
CA PRO A 116 -5.36 -9.68 -15.99
C PRO A 116 -5.85 -8.65 -17.02
N PRO A 117 -5.22 -7.46 -17.11
CA PRO A 117 -5.58 -6.49 -18.14
C PRO A 117 -5.37 -7.09 -19.53
N THR A 118 -6.37 -6.94 -20.41
CA THR A 118 -6.19 -7.17 -21.85
C THR A 118 -5.13 -6.21 -22.39
N LEU A 119 -4.44 -6.60 -23.48
CA LEU A 119 -3.36 -5.80 -24.07
C LEU A 119 -3.78 -4.34 -24.35
N GLU A 120 -5.04 -4.14 -24.72
CA GLU A 120 -5.64 -2.84 -25.02
C GLU A 120 -5.91 -2.00 -23.76
N ASN A 121 -6.17 -2.63 -22.61
CA ASN A 121 -6.57 -1.96 -21.37
C ASN A 121 -5.45 -1.86 -20.33
N GLN A 122 -4.22 -2.28 -20.64
CA GLN A 122 -3.09 -2.23 -19.70
C GLN A 122 -2.76 -0.81 -19.22
N GLN A 123 -3.00 0.20 -20.06
CA GLN A 123 -2.73 1.61 -19.75
C GLN A 123 -3.94 2.38 -19.23
N LEU A 124 -5.04 1.67 -18.97
CA LEU A 124 -6.29 2.27 -18.53
C LEU A 124 -6.11 2.98 -17.18
N ARG A 125 -6.63 4.20 -17.06
CA ARG A 125 -6.57 5.01 -15.84
C ARG A 125 -7.94 5.10 -15.20
N VAL A 126 -7.98 5.44 -13.91
CA VAL A 126 -9.25 5.58 -13.18
C VAL A 126 -10.13 6.66 -13.79
N ARG A 127 -9.56 7.75 -14.32
CA ARG A 127 -10.34 8.78 -15.03
C ARG A 127 -11.17 8.22 -16.19
N ASP A 128 -10.68 7.17 -16.87
CA ASP A 128 -11.35 6.59 -18.03
C ASP A 128 -12.55 5.71 -17.58
N LEU A 129 -12.61 5.39 -16.29
CA LEU A 129 -13.72 4.69 -15.64
C LEU A 129 -14.75 5.64 -15.02
N LEU A 130 -14.46 6.94 -14.97
CA LEU A 130 -15.31 7.97 -14.38
C LEU A 130 -16.04 8.76 -15.47
N LEU A 131 -17.30 9.11 -15.21
CA LEU A 131 -18.06 10.04 -16.05
C LEU A 131 -17.57 11.47 -15.77
N GLN A 132 -17.07 12.16 -16.81
CA GLN A 132 -16.43 13.48 -16.67
C GLN A 132 -17.33 14.58 -16.07
N GLU A 133 -18.65 14.43 -16.14
CA GLU A 133 -19.60 15.43 -15.66
C GLU A 133 -20.06 15.20 -14.22
N SER A 134 -20.16 13.95 -13.78
CA SER A 134 -20.73 13.59 -12.46
C SER A 134 -19.69 13.04 -11.47
N ASN A 135 -18.49 12.71 -11.94
CA ASN A 135 -17.47 11.96 -11.19
C ASN A 135 -18.00 10.63 -10.61
N GLU A 136 -19.04 10.08 -11.24
CA GLU A 136 -19.61 8.79 -10.93
C GLU A 136 -18.95 7.70 -11.78
N TRP A 137 -18.94 6.48 -11.27
CA TRP A 137 -18.44 5.33 -12.01
C TRP A 137 -19.30 5.04 -13.23
N ASN A 138 -18.65 4.81 -14.37
CA ASN A 138 -19.35 4.36 -15.56
C ASN A 138 -19.70 2.86 -15.42
N CYS A 139 -20.86 2.59 -14.81
CA CYS A 139 -21.31 1.22 -14.51
C CYS A 139 -21.40 0.33 -15.76
N LEU A 140 -21.75 0.90 -16.93
CA LEU A 140 -21.79 0.17 -18.21
C LEU A 140 -20.41 -0.35 -18.62
N TRP A 141 -19.35 0.40 -18.32
CA TRP A 141 -17.97 -0.01 -18.57
C TRP A 141 -17.46 -1.00 -17.53
N CYS A 142 -17.83 -0.82 -16.25
CA CYS A 142 -17.49 -1.77 -15.20
C CYS A 142 -18.05 -3.17 -15.48
N ASP A 143 -19.31 -3.26 -15.94
CA ASP A 143 -19.93 -4.53 -16.32
C ASP A 143 -19.32 -5.11 -17.61
N CYS A 144 -18.97 -4.28 -18.60
CA CYS A 144 -18.32 -4.74 -19.84
C CYS A 144 -16.90 -5.30 -19.60
N ILE A 145 -16.10 -4.70 -18.71
CA ILE A 145 -14.79 -5.26 -18.32
C ILE A 145 -15.00 -6.60 -17.59
N TYR A 146 -15.99 -6.67 -16.69
CA TYR A 146 -16.33 -7.91 -15.98
C TYR A 146 -16.79 -9.04 -16.93
N LEU A 147 -17.56 -8.70 -17.96
CA LEU A 147 -18.08 -9.65 -18.96
C LEU A 147 -17.02 -10.07 -19.99
N SER A 148 -16.17 -9.14 -20.45
CA SER A 148 -15.08 -9.44 -21.39
C SER A 148 -14.01 -10.37 -20.79
N MET A 149 -13.86 -10.37 -19.47
CA MET A 149 -12.92 -11.25 -18.77
C MET A 149 -13.44 -12.68 -18.60
N ARG A 150 -14.77 -12.87 -18.59
CA ARG A 150 -15.39 -14.20 -18.53
C ARG A 150 -15.32 -14.94 -19.87
N SER A 151 -15.38 -14.23 -20.98
CA SER A 151 -15.24 -14.83 -22.32
C SER A 151 -13.79 -15.25 -22.67
N LEU A 152 -12.79 -14.73 -21.95
CA LEU A 152 -11.37 -15.07 -22.16
C LEU A 152 -10.89 -16.22 -21.26
N SER A 153 -11.67 -16.64 -20.25
CA SER A 153 -11.38 -17.82 -19.42
C SER A 153 -11.98 -19.13 -19.95
N ASP A 154 -12.81 -19.05 -21.00
CA ASP A 154 -13.55 -20.17 -21.58
C ASP A 154 -12.96 -20.65 -22.94
N ASN A 155 -11.67 -20.38 -23.18
CA ASN A 155 -10.88 -20.88 -24.33
C ASN A 155 -9.53 -21.41 -23.86
#